data_AF-W0AIB6-F1
#
_entry.id   AF-W0AIB6-F1
#
_cell.length_a   1.000
_cell.length_b   1.000
_cell.length_c   1.000
_cell.angle_alpha   90.00
_cell.angle_beta   90.00
_cell.angle_gamma   90.00
#
_symmetry.space_group_name_H-M   'P 1'
#
loop_
_entity.id
_entity.type
_entity.pdbx_description
1 polymer ?
#
loop_
_entity_poly.entity_id
_entity_poly.type
_entity_poly.pdbx_seq_one_letter_code
_entity_poly.pdbx_strand_id
1 'polypeptide(L)'
;MSRLRHHLRATVALSAALAAALTLAGCNTEPATIEDQLALANESLPALPKSLPLEAGAPSAPLVAAPAAEALPAPAQPIAYGRVAEAGDGYGYIDRATAFVDAIGDAPPDYAYADSGDVEPWAWEGEDDSVYFAEPVDDGYRGYFYEAGADEPYLVRDPDYSYGYDDGRLVAVYDSYGQALPYDRWPRNDYAGRYYARGRDLYRLSHQRERRGVYAGRWAERRRVLAEDRRRWQQTRRENAAWQRYHAARADRIDRHWRDERVLRQAEARRYDAWAARDFRGDRPTLIAAAARDDRNNALIERRAEQERRYAERQRLLVERRQQQVAAQRQNAQRQQREALAGRRDTIRDQQRDRIQAMQQQRAAEQRQRQAEARQAQQQQRRATQQDRQQAQRQAQVDRQQALRQEQLRDRQQAQRKAQVDGQQAQREAQVRQRAEAQRQQQAQRAEASRQAQQQQRAAATAQRQRQQADAQAAARRQASEQRQQAVRAQAEQRASAARAQTQERARVQQQARAEQQRAQQQARAEQAQQARAEQQRSQQQARAEQQRAQQQARAEQAQQARAEQQRSQQQARAEQQRAQQQARAEQAQQARAQAQQARAEAQARARQARQAPN
;
A
#
# COMPACT_ATOMS: atom_id res chain seq x y z
N MET A 1 -54.41 -49.03 14.81
CA MET A 1 -55.39 -48.03 15.27
C MET A 1 -55.11 -46.71 14.55
N SER A 2 -56.15 -45.99 14.12
CA SER A 2 -56.04 -44.83 13.22
C SER A 2 -56.98 -43.72 13.69
N ARG A 3 -56.56 -42.45 13.59
CA ARG A 3 -57.44 -41.27 13.49
C ARG A 3 -56.65 -40.02 13.03
N LEU A 4 -57.04 -39.52 11.86
CA LEU A 4 -56.78 -38.15 11.38
C LEU A 4 -57.74 -37.14 12.05
N ARG A 5 -57.59 -35.85 11.65
CA ARG A 5 -58.56 -34.71 11.68
C ARG A 5 -58.30 -33.70 12.81
N HIS A 6 -58.43 -32.37 12.63
CA HIS A 6 -58.85 -31.55 11.47
C HIS A 6 -58.19 -30.15 11.45
N HIS A 7 -58.39 -29.41 10.34
CA HIS A 7 -57.98 -28.01 10.14
C HIS A 7 -58.79 -27.01 10.98
N LEU A 8 -58.28 -25.78 11.09
CA LEU A 8 -59.10 -24.57 10.87
C LEU A 8 -58.24 -23.40 10.36
N ARG A 9 -58.78 -22.66 9.38
CA ARG A 9 -58.22 -21.42 8.82
C ARG A 9 -58.89 -20.23 9.50
N ALA A 10 -58.19 -19.10 9.63
CA ALA A 10 -58.81 -17.81 9.89
C ALA A 10 -58.16 -16.72 9.02
N THR A 11 -58.87 -16.29 7.99
CA THR A 11 -58.60 -15.08 7.20
C THR A 11 -59.76 -14.14 7.38
N VAL A 12 -59.51 -12.93 7.87
CA VAL A 12 -60.43 -11.78 7.79
C VAL A 12 -59.62 -10.59 7.28
N ALA A 13 -60.24 -9.76 6.45
CA ALA A 13 -59.59 -8.71 5.67
C ALA A 13 -60.50 -7.47 5.59
N LEU A 14 -60.00 -6.39 4.95
CA LEU A 14 -60.69 -5.13 4.62
C LEU A 14 -61.02 -4.22 5.84
N SER A 15 -61.08 -2.88 5.74
CA SER A 15 -60.65 -1.94 4.68
C SER A 15 -60.71 -0.47 5.15
N ALA A 16 -60.18 0.42 4.30
CA ALA A 16 -60.54 1.84 4.13
C ALA A 16 -60.00 2.89 5.12
N ALA A 17 -59.91 4.19 4.76
CA ALA A 17 -59.54 4.89 3.51
C ALA A 17 -59.69 6.40 3.75
N LEU A 18 -58.80 7.25 3.22
CA LEU A 18 -59.08 8.68 3.01
C LEU A 18 -58.19 9.29 1.92
N ALA A 19 -58.82 9.78 0.86
CA ALA A 19 -58.25 10.66 -0.17
C ALA A 19 -58.63 12.13 0.17
N ALA A 20 -58.14 13.22 -0.45
CA ALA A 20 -57.37 13.46 -1.69
C ALA A 20 -56.47 14.74 -1.46
N ALA A 21 -55.99 15.56 -2.42
CA ALA A 21 -56.20 15.70 -3.87
C ALA A 21 -55.09 16.56 -4.56
N LEU A 22 -54.84 16.32 -5.86
CA LEU A 22 -54.82 17.25 -7.03
C LEU A 22 -54.05 18.62 -6.92
N THR A 23 -53.30 19.13 -7.93
CA THR A 23 -53.24 18.83 -9.39
C THR A 23 -52.06 19.52 -10.14
N LEU A 24 -51.73 19.00 -11.35
CA LEU A 24 -51.06 19.64 -12.52
C LEU A 24 -49.52 19.90 -12.45
N ALA A 25 -48.72 19.80 -13.54
CA ALA A 25 -48.86 19.16 -14.87
C ALA A 25 -47.48 19.01 -15.55
N GLY A 26 -47.30 18.08 -16.50
CA GLY A 26 -46.12 18.01 -17.37
C GLY A 26 -45.81 16.60 -17.89
N CYS A 27 -46.10 16.34 -19.17
CA CYS A 27 -45.97 15.01 -19.77
C CYS A 27 -44.52 14.69 -20.17
N ASN A 28 -44.06 13.45 -19.90
CA ASN A 28 -43.74 12.42 -20.90
C ASN A 28 -42.87 11.33 -20.23
N THR A 29 -43.33 10.09 -20.13
CA THR A 29 -42.53 9.00 -19.53
C THR A 29 -42.92 7.67 -20.16
N GLU A 30 -41.95 7.02 -20.80
CA GLU A 30 -42.07 5.63 -21.23
C GLU A 30 -42.20 4.72 -19.99
N PRO A 31 -42.83 3.54 -20.09
CA PRO A 31 -42.94 2.63 -18.96
C PRO A 31 -41.55 2.06 -18.61
N ALA A 32 -40.88 2.70 -17.65
CA ALA A 32 -39.66 2.19 -17.04
C ALA A 32 -39.89 0.74 -16.60
N THR A 33 -38.97 -0.14 -17.01
CA THR A 33 -39.13 -1.56 -16.77
C THR A 33 -38.93 -1.88 -15.29
N ILE A 34 -39.40 -3.04 -14.84
CA ILE A 34 -39.17 -3.49 -13.45
C ILE A 34 -37.66 -3.65 -13.17
N GLU A 35 -36.84 -3.84 -14.20
CA GLU A 35 -35.38 -3.87 -14.13
C GLU A 35 -34.78 -2.49 -13.80
N ASP A 36 -35.35 -1.38 -14.29
CA ASP A 36 -34.91 -0.02 -13.95
C ASP A 36 -35.23 0.35 -12.48
N GLN A 37 -36.37 -0.10 -11.96
CA GLN A 37 -36.71 0.12 -10.54
C GLN A 37 -35.84 -0.74 -9.59
N LEU A 38 -35.36 -1.90 -10.05
CA LEU A 38 -34.38 -2.69 -9.31
C LEU A 38 -32.95 -2.14 -9.43
N ALA A 39 -32.63 -1.38 -10.48
CA ALA A 39 -31.35 -0.67 -10.59
C ALA A 39 -31.26 0.50 -9.59
N LEU A 40 -32.33 1.27 -9.42
CA LEU A 40 -32.38 2.38 -8.43
C LEU A 40 -32.42 1.90 -6.98
N ALA A 41 -32.92 0.69 -6.70
CA ALA A 41 -32.83 0.07 -5.38
C ALA A 41 -31.40 -0.37 -4.99
N ASN A 42 -30.45 -0.29 -5.92
CA ASN A 42 -29.03 -0.61 -5.74
C ASN A 42 -28.11 0.63 -5.73
N GLU A 43 -28.66 1.84 -5.64
CA GLU A 43 -27.87 3.01 -5.24
C GLU A 43 -27.41 2.82 -3.79
N SER A 44 -26.19 2.27 -3.64
CA SER A 44 -25.51 2.14 -2.37
C SER A 44 -25.53 3.49 -1.65
N LEU A 45 -26.06 3.50 -0.42
CA LEU A 45 -26.02 4.68 0.44
C LEU A 45 -24.61 5.30 0.41
N PRO A 46 -24.49 6.64 0.30
CA PRO A 46 -23.18 7.28 0.21
C PRO A 46 -22.32 6.84 1.39
N ALA A 47 -21.10 6.39 1.08
CA ALA A 47 -20.19 5.84 2.08
C ALA A 47 -20.02 6.86 3.22
N LEU A 48 -20.19 6.39 4.46
CA LEU A 48 -20.01 7.26 5.63
C LEU A 48 -18.61 7.87 5.61
N PRO A 49 -18.45 9.16 5.97
CA PRO A 49 -17.15 9.82 5.94
C PRO A 49 -16.15 9.04 6.80
N LYS A 50 -15.02 8.68 6.17
CA LYS A 50 -13.97 7.83 6.77
C LYS A 50 -13.27 8.49 7.96
N SER A 51 -13.26 9.82 8.04
CA SER A 51 -12.78 10.58 9.19
C SER A 51 -13.65 11.81 9.43
N LEU A 52 -13.99 12.07 10.68
CA LEU A 52 -14.84 13.18 11.12
C LEU A 52 -14.01 14.23 11.89
N PRO A 53 -14.38 15.53 11.83
CA PRO A 53 -13.76 16.53 12.68
C PRO A 53 -13.96 16.19 14.16
N LEU A 54 -12.92 16.41 14.97
CA LEU A 54 -13.01 16.20 16.42
C LEU A 54 -14.10 17.05 17.06
N GLU A 55 -14.78 16.48 18.06
CA GLU A 55 -15.79 17.21 18.82
C GLU A 55 -15.11 18.08 19.89
N ALA A 56 -15.48 19.36 19.93
CA ALA A 56 -14.93 20.31 20.89
C ALA A 56 -15.57 20.12 22.27
N GLY A 57 -14.78 20.31 23.33
CA GLY A 57 -15.22 20.17 24.71
C GLY A 57 -14.89 18.81 25.34
N ALA A 58 -15.44 18.59 26.53
CA ALA A 58 -15.38 17.33 27.25
C ALA A 58 -16.66 16.52 27.02
N PRO A 59 -16.58 15.19 26.96
CA PRO A 59 -17.77 14.34 26.95
C PRO A 59 -18.56 14.50 28.24
N SER A 60 -19.89 14.44 28.17
CA SER A 60 -20.77 14.48 29.35
C SER A 60 -20.78 13.17 30.16
N ALA A 61 -20.37 12.06 29.54
CA ALA A 61 -20.31 10.73 30.14
C ALA A 61 -18.87 10.19 30.24
N PRO A 62 -18.54 9.40 31.28
CA PRO A 62 -17.27 8.69 31.37
C PRO A 62 -17.13 7.67 30.22
N LEU A 63 -15.89 7.24 29.94
CA LEU A 63 -15.66 6.08 29.07
C LEU A 63 -16.11 4.80 29.79
N VAL A 64 -17.06 4.08 29.20
CA VAL A 64 -17.44 2.73 29.64
C VAL A 64 -16.42 1.73 29.10
N ALA A 65 -15.84 0.93 29.99
CA ALA A 65 -14.93 -0.16 29.59
C ALA A 65 -15.70 -1.26 28.86
N ALA A 66 -15.09 -1.82 27.82
CA ALA A 66 -15.62 -2.98 27.13
C ALA A 66 -15.57 -4.23 28.04
N PRO A 67 -16.53 -5.17 27.90
CA PRO A 67 -16.54 -6.38 28.73
C PRO A 67 -15.22 -7.15 28.67
N ALA A 68 -14.83 -7.71 29.81
CA ALA A 68 -13.79 -8.73 29.92
C ALA A 68 -14.11 -9.93 29.01
N ALA A 69 -13.09 -10.69 28.60
CA ALA A 69 -13.24 -11.76 27.60
C ALA A 69 -14.31 -12.79 27.99
N GLU A 70 -14.37 -13.14 29.27
CA GLU A 70 -15.28 -14.10 29.87
C GLU A 70 -16.75 -13.66 29.76
N ALA A 71 -16.99 -12.35 29.78
CA ALA A 71 -18.29 -11.71 29.71
C ALA A 71 -18.76 -11.43 28.26
N LEU A 72 -17.86 -11.51 27.27
CA LEU A 72 -18.27 -11.51 25.86
C LEU A 72 -19.04 -12.79 25.52
N PRO A 73 -20.06 -12.75 24.64
CA PRO A 73 -20.77 -13.95 24.20
C PRO A 73 -19.82 -15.03 23.67
N ALA A 74 -20.00 -16.28 24.12
CA ALA A 74 -19.25 -17.41 23.58
C ALA A 74 -19.57 -17.59 22.08
N PRO A 75 -18.57 -17.83 21.22
CA PRO A 75 -18.83 -18.06 19.80
C PRO A 75 -19.60 -19.36 19.60
N ALA A 76 -20.50 -19.39 18.61
CA ALA A 76 -21.33 -20.57 18.31
C ALA A 76 -20.53 -21.81 17.89
N GLN A 77 -19.28 -21.64 17.48
CA GLN A 77 -18.29 -22.69 17.25
C GLN A 77 -16.96 -22.27 17.89
N PRO A 78 -16.22 -23.18 18.56
CA PRO A 78 -14.85 -22.91 18.99
C PRO A 78 -13.97 -22.51 17.80
N ILE A 79 -13.06 -21.56 18.00
CA ILE A 79 -12.18 -21.13 16.92
C ILE A 79 -11.25 -22.26 16.48
N ALA A 80 -11.21 -22.52 15.17
CA ALA A 80 -10.36 -23.56 14.62
C ALA A 80 -8.90 -23.13 14.68
N TYR A 81 -8.00 -24.08 14.97
CA TYR A 81 -6.56 -23.83 14.86
C TYR A 81 -6.08 -23.98 13.41
N GLY A 82 -5.19 -23.09 12.98
CA GLY A 82 -4.43 -23.20 11.75
C GLY A 82 -2.93 -23.30 12.00
N ARG A 83 -2.14 -23.29 10.92
CA ARG A 83 -0.69 -23.16 10.98
C ARG A 83 -0.26 -22.15 9.94
N VAL A 84 0.64 -21.24 10.32
CA VAL A 84 1.29 -20.34 9.36
C VAL A 84 2.08 -21.17 8.33
N ALA A 85 2.00 -20.78 7.05
CA ALA A 85 2.56 -21.56 5.94
C ALA A 85 4.08 -21.80 6.06
N GLU A 86 4.81 -20.82 6.58
CA GLU A 86 6.23 -20.93 6.90
C GLU A 86 6.46 -20.73 8.40
N ALA A 87 7.31 -21.56 9.00
CA ALA A 87 7.67 -21.42 10.43
C ALA A 87 8.36 -20.08 10.77
N GLY A 88 8.92 -19.40 9.76
CA GLY A 88 9.47 -18.05 9.90
C GLY A 88 8.43 -16.93 9.87
N ASP A 89 7.22 -17.16 9.34
CA ASP A 89 6.17 -16.14 9.22
C ASP A 89 5.31 -15.94 10.47
N GLY A 90 5.61 -16.67 11.56
CA GLY A 90 4.91 -16.56 12.84
C GLY A 90 4.89 -15.16 13.47
N TYR A 91 5.70 -14.20 12.99
CA TYR A 91 5.68 -12.80 13.42
C TYR A 91 4.91 -11.85 12.47
N GLY A 92 4.41 -12.33 11.33
CA GLY A 92 3.84 -11.47 10.28
C GLY A 92 2.62 -10.67 10.71
N TYR A 93 1.75 -11.24 11.54
CA TYR A 93 0.52 -10.58 12.00
C TYR A 93 0.83 -9.44 12.97
N ILE A 94 1.64 -9.70 14.01
CA ILE A 94 2.03 -8.67 14.97
C ILE A 94 2.95 -7.59 14.37
N ASP A 95 3.80 -7.95 13.41
CA ASP A 95 4.67 -7.00 12.69
C ASP A 95 3.86 -6.02 11.84
N ARG A 96 2.85 -6.50 11.07
CA ARG A 96 1.95 -5.64 10.29
C ARG A 96 1.13 -4.70 11.18
N ALA A 97 0.49 -5.24 12.22
CA ALA A 97 -0.32 -4.45 13.13
C ALA A 97 0.52 -3.38 13.86
N THR A 98 1.72 -3.74 14.31
CA THR A 98 2.58 -2.77 14.99
C THR A 98 3.10 -1.71 14.02
N ALA A 99 3.40 -2.06 12.76
CA ALA A 99 3.78 -1.08 11.76
C ALA A 99 2.66 -0.07 11.44
N PHE A 100 1.39 -0.51 11.44
CA PHE A 100 0.24 0.38 11.30
C PHE A 100 0.06 1.30 12.52
N VAL A 101 0.21 0.78 13.75
CA VAL A 101 0.16 1.58 14.99
C VAL A 101 1.32 2.58 15.10
N ASP A 102 2.53 2.17 14.70
CA ASP A 102 3.69 3.06 14.55
C ASP A 102 3.45 4.10 13.43
N ALA A 103 2.58 3.80 12.46
CA ALA A 103 2.21 4.75 11.39
C ALA A 103 1.23 5.84 11.87
N ILE A 104 0.24 5.44 12.65
CA ILE A 104 -0.74 6.32 13.32
C ILE A 104 -0.04 7.25 14.33
N GLY A 105 0.86 6.71 15.16
CA GLY A 105 1.56 7.49 16.18
C GLY A 105 0.60 8.23 17.13
N ASP A 106 0.84 9.52 17.38
CA ASP A 106 0.02 10.36 18.27
C ASP A 106 -1.16 11.06 17.57
N ALA A 107 -1.53 10.63 16.35
CA ALA A 107 -2.69 11.17 15.63
C ALA A 107 -4.01 10.78 16.33
N PRO A 108 -4.99 11.70 16.39
CA PRO A 108 -6.32 11.38 16.91
C PRO A 108 -7.01 10.29 16.09
N PRO A 109 -8.01 9.58 16.65
CA PRO A 109 -8.85 8.67 15.88
C PRO A 109 -9.67 9.42 14.84
N ASP A 110 -9.97 8.74 13.76
CA ASP A 110 -10.76 9.25 12.64
C ASP A 110 -12.25 9.42 13.03
N TYR A 111 -12.78 8.50 13.82
CA TYR A 111 -14.13 8.58 14.38
C TYR A 111 -14.30 7.66 15.60
N ALA A 112 -15.43 7.85 16.27
CA ALA A 112 -16.00 6.93 17.23
C ALA A 112 -17.40 6.50 16.78
N TYR A 113 -17.93 5.43 17.37
CA TYR A 113 -19.33 5.02 17.24
C TYR A 113 -19.84 4.47 18.58
N ALA A 114 -21.15 4.27 18.71
CA ALA A 114 -21.74 3.64 19.90
C ALA A 114 -21.97 2.14 19.66
N ASP A 115 -21.47 1.31 20.56
CA ASP A 115 -21.82 -0.11 20.66
C ASP A 115 -23.14 -0.29 21.46
N SER A 116 -23.71 -1.50 21.47
CA SER A 116 -24.95 -1.81 22.20
C SER A 116 -24.83 -1.79 23.74
N GLY A 117 -23.63 -1.59 24.30
CA GLY A 117 -23.38 -1.52 25.74
C GLY A 117 -22.73 -0.21 26.19
N ASP A 118 -23.02 0.91 25.53
CA ASP A 118 -22.47 2.26 25.79
C ASP A 118 -20.93 2.41 25.67
N VAL A 119 -20.23 1.33 25.33
CA VAL A 119 -18.82 1.33 24.93
C VAL A 119 -18.67 2.20 23.68
N GLU A 120 -17.60 3.00 23.65
CA GLU A 120 -17.22 3.82 22.50
C GLU A 120 -15.87 3.34 21.94
N PRO A 121 -15.88 2.44 20.95
CA PRO A 121 -14.68 2.09 20.19
C PRO A 121 -14.19 3.29 19.38
N TRP A 122 -12.88 3.46 19.32
CA TRP A 122 -12.20 4.45 18.49
C TRP A 122 -11.62 3.80 17.25
N ALA A 123 -11.79 4.43 16.10
CA ALA A 123 -11.36 3.92 14.81
C ALA A 123 -10.25 4.79 14.21
N TRP A 124 -9.24 4.13 13.65
CA TRP A 124 -8.33 4.70 12.67
C TRP A 124 -8.42 3.85 11.41
N GLU A 125 -8.78 4.46 10.29
CA GLU A 125 -8.70 3.86 8.96
C GLU A 125 -7.38 4.33 8.33
N GLY A 126 -6.60 3.43 7.72
CA GLY A 126 -5.40 3.76 6.97
C GLY A 126 -5.72 4.31 5.57
N GLU A 127 -4.72 4.88 4.89
CA GLU A 127 -4.84 5.23 3.45
C GLU A 127 -5.16 4.02 2.55
N ASP A 128 -4.80 2.80 2.98
CA ASP A 128 -5.00 1.55 2.25
C ASP A 128 -6.27 0.78 2.65
N ASP A 129 -7.22 1.42 3.34
CA ASP A 129 -8.44 0.83 3.90
C ASP A 129 -8.21 -0.26 4.97
N SER A 130 -7.00 -0.38 5.51
CA SER A 130 -6.77 -1.11 6.76
C SER A 130 -7.47 -0.40 7.92
N VAL A 131 -8.02 -1.15 8.88
CA VAL A 131 -8.75 -0.56 10.02
C VAL A 131 -8.11 -0.99 11.33
N TYR A 132 -8.04 -0.05 12.28
CA TYR A 132 -7.67 -0.31 13.67
C TYR A 132 -8.79 0.21 14.57
N PHE A 133 -9.46 -0.68 15.30
CA PHE A 133 -10.31 -0.29 16.42
C PHE A 133 -9.58 -0.45 17.74
N ALA A 134 -9.71 0.53 18.63
CA ALA A 134 -9.35 0.40 20.03
C ALA A 134 -10.60 0.59 20.89
N GLU A 135 -10.99 -0.44 21.65
CA GLU A 135 -11.99 -0.29 22.71
C GLU A 135 -11.29 -0.26 24.08
N PRO A 136 -11.72 0.62 25.01
CA PRO A 136 -11.15 0.68 26.35
C PRO A 136 -11.45 -0.61 27.11
N VAL A 137 -10.53 -1.06 27.95
CA VAL A 137 -10.72 -2.14 28.94
C VAL A 137 -10.14 -1.68 30.28
N ASP A 138 -10.42 -2.40 31.38
CA ASP A 138 -10.07 -1.99 32.74
C ASP A 138 -8.58 -1.61 32.91
N ASP A 139 -7.66 -2.33 32.23
CA ASP A 139 -6.22 -2.05 32.24
C ASP A 139 -5.68 -1.67 30.84
N GLY A 140 -6.39 -0.78 30.15
CA GLY A 140 -5.91 -0.12 28.93
C GLY A 140 -6.85 -0.24 27.74
N TYR A 141 -6.40 -0.90 26.67
CA TYR A 141 -7.12 -0.99 25.40
C TYR A 141 -7.00 -2.39 24.78
N ARG A 142 -8.12 -2.88 24.24
CA ARG A 142 -8.17 -4.04 23.35
C ARG A 142 -8.25 -3.55 21.90
N GLY A 143 -7.27 -3.95 21.11
CA GLY A 143 -7.03 -3.50 19.74
C GLY A 143 -7.39 -4.55 18.70
N TYR A 144 -8.12 -4.16 17.66
CA TYR A 144 -8.55 -5.02 16.56
C TYR A 144 -8.00 -4.50 15.24
N PHE A 145 -7.32 -5.35 14.47
CA PHE A 145 -6.63 -4.99 13.24
C PHE A 145 -7.21 -5.73 12.04
N TYR A 146 -7.58 -4.99 11.00
CA TYR A 146 -8.22 -5.49 9.78
C TYR A 146 -7.34 -5.15 8.59
N GLU A 147 -7.20 -6.09 7.66
CA GLU A 147 -6.57 -5.84 6.36
C GLU A 147 -7.50 -4.97 5.49
N ALA A 148 -6.93 -4.40 4.43
CA ALA A 148 -7.65 -3.63 3.42
C ALA A 148 -8.94 -4.33 2.94
N GLY A 149 -10.10 -3.81 3.34
CA GLY A 149 -11.42 -4.32 2.95
C GLY A 149 -11.85 -5.65 3.59
N ALA A 150 -11.17 -6.12 4.64
CA ALA A 150 -11.58 -7.30 5.41
C ALA A 150 -12.57 -6.93 6.54
N ASP A 151 -13.66 -7.68 6.69
CA ASP A 151 -14.64 -7.52 7.78
C ASP A 151 -14.28 -8.33 9.06
N GLU A 152 -13.21 -9.12 8.99
CA GLU A 152 -12.72 -9.96 10.08
C GLU A 152 -11.28 -9.54 10.47
N PRO A 153 -10.93 -9.53 11.77
CA PRO A 153 -9.62 -9.06 12.21
C PRO A 153 -8.52 -10.12 11.94
N TYR A 154 -7.38 -9.70 11.38
CA TYR A 154 -6.19 -10.56 11.25
C TYR A 154 -5.35 -10.61 12.53
N LEU A 155 -5.55 -9.65 13.44
CA LEU A 155 -4.95 -9.66 14.77
C LEU A 155 -5.92 -9.00 15.76
N VAL A 156 -6.05 -9.58 16.94
CA VAL A 156 -6.61 -8.90 18.12
C VAL A 156 -5.56 -8.90 19.23
N ARG A 157 -5.34 -7.75 19.87
CA ARG A 157 -4.41 -7.56 20.99
C ARG A 157 -5.17 -7.10 22.22
N ASP A 158 -5.02 -7.81 23.34
CA ASP A 158 -5.39 -7.32 24.66
C ASP A 158 -4.10 -6.96 25.47
N PRO A 159 -4.18 -6.55 26.75
CA PRO A 159 -3.00 -6.23 27.55
C PRO A 159 -2.05 -7.43 27.82
N ASP A 160 -2.57 -8.66 27.82
CA ASP A 160 -1.86 -9.88 28.21
C ASP A 160 -1.35 -10.71 27.03
N TYR A 161 -2.04 -10.66 25.88
CA TYR A 161 -1.80 -11.50 24.70
C TYR A 161 -2.16 -10.80 23.39
N SER A 162 -1.63 -11.31 22.28
CA SER A 162 -2.11 -11.03 20.93
C SER A 162 -2.45 -12.34 20.19
N TYR A 163 -3.54 -12.33 19.43
CA TYR A 163 -4.09 -13.50 18.73
C TYR A 163 -4.18 -13.19 17.24
N GLY A 164 -3.41 -13.91 16.42
CA GLY A 164 -3.33 -13.74 14.98
C GLY A 164 -4.20 -14.75 14.23
N TYR A 165 -4.97 -14.27 13.26
CA TYR A 165 -5.98 -15.03 12.53
C TYR A 165 -5.69 -15.08 11.03
N ASP A 166 -6.03 -16.21 10.41
CA ASP A 166 -5.96 -16.45 8.97
C ASP A 166 -7.17 -17.32 8.59
N ASP A 167 -8.01 -16.87 7.65
CA ASP A 167 -9.21 -17.58 7.19
C ASP A 167 -10.14 -18.07 8.33
N GLY A 168 -10.37 -17.22 9.34
CA GLY A 168 -11.16 -17.56 10.53
C GLY A 168 -10.52 -18.55 11.50
N ARG A 169 -9.22 -18.85 11.34
CA ARG A 169 -8.46 -19.78 12.18
C ARG A 169 -7.43 -19.04 13.02
N LEU A 170 -7.26 -19.44 14.28
CA LEU A 170 -6.16 -18.97 15.11
C LEU A 170 -4.85 -19.62 14.61
N VAL A 171 -3.90 -18.81 14.14
CA VAL A 171 -2.62 -19.25 13.55
C VAL A 171 -1.38 -18.80 14.31
N ALA A 172 -1.51 -17.78 15.16
CA ALA A 172 -0.45 -17.32 16.04
C ALA A 172 -1.03 -16.83 17.37
N VAL A 173 -0.31 -17.07 18.46
CA VAL A 173 -0.53 -16.37 19.73
C VAL A 173 0.79 -15.79 20.19
N TYR A 174 0.76 -14.58 20.72
CA TYR A 174 1.88 -13.87 21.30
C TYR A 174 1.54 -13.50 22.73
N ASP A 175 2.52 -13.49 23.63
CA ASP A 175 2.36 -12.91 24.97
C ASP A 175 2.35 -11.37 24.94
N SER A 176 2.21 -10.74 26.11
CA SER A 176 2.27 -9.28 26.32
C SER A 176 3.63 -8.67 25.95
N TYR A 177 4.65 -9.51 25.76
CA TYR A 177 5.97 -9.13 25.26
C TYR A 177 6.10 -9.25 23.74
N GLY A 178 5.06 -9.77 23.07
CA GLY A 178 5.06 -10.00 21.63
C GLY A 178 5.84 -11.23 21.20
N GLN A 179 6.29 -12.08 22.11
CA GLN A 179 6.98 -13.31 21.77
C GLN A 179 5.95 -14.34 21.30
N ALA A 180 6.17 -14.88 20.09
CA ALA A 180 5.31 -15.93 19.54
C ALA A 180 5.37 -17.18 20.44
N LEU A 181 4.22 -17.59 20.96
CA LEU A 181 4.07 -18.76 21.81
C LEU A 181 4.03 -20.04 20.96
N PRO A 182 4.68 -21.13 21.40
CA PRO A 182 4.62 -22.40 20.71
C PRO A 182 3.21 -23.00 20.86
N TYR A 183 2.77 -23.73 19.83
CA TYR A 183 1.38 -24.19 19.66
C TYR A 183 0.84 -25.03 20.83
N ASP A 184 1.70 -25.79 21.51
CA ASP A 184 1.39 -26.60 22.70
C ASP A 184 1.06 -25.77 23.95
N ARG A 185 1.34 -24.45 23.93
CA ARG A 185 1.18 -23.54 25.07
C ARG A 185 0.22 -22.39 24.81
N TRP A 186 -0.56 -22.43 23.73
CA TRP A 186 -1.53 -21.36 23.44
C TRP A 186 -2.60 -21.30 24.54
N PRO A 187 -2.63 -20.23 25.36
CA PRO A 187 -3.58 -20.11 26.45
C PRO A 187 -4.94 -19.62 25.92
N ARG A 188 -6.00 -19.90 26.68
CA ARG A 188 -7.34 -19.27 26.56
C ARG A 188 -7.85 -19.18 25.11
N ASN A 189 -7.88 -20.32 24.41
CA ASN A 189 -8.38 -20.42 23.04
C ASN A 189 -9.86 -20.00 22.90
N ASP A 190 -10.63 -20.07 23.99
CA ASP A 190 -11.97 -19.53 24.07
C ASP A 190 -11.99 -17.99 23.99
N TYR A 191 -10.98 -17.29 24.53
CA TYR A 191 -10.88 -15.82 24.44
C TYR A 191 -10.60 -15.40 23.01
N ALA A 192 -9.69 -16.10 22.32
CA ALA A 192 -9.44 -15.88 20.89
C ALA A 192 -10.75 -15.98 20.08
N GLY A 193 -11.56 -17.02 20.31
CA GLY A 193 -12.85 -17.17 19.64
C GLY A 193 -13.85 -16.05 19.95
N ARG A 194 -13.94 -15.61 21.22
CA ARG A 194 -14.82 -14.49 21.62
C ARG A 194 -14.37 -13.16 21.04
N TYR A 195 -13.07 -12.89 21.04
CA TYR A 195 -12.48 -11.70 20.44
C TYR A 195 -12.63 -11.67 18.93
N TYR A 196 -12.47 -12.80 18.26
CA TYR A 196 -12.71 -12.89 16.83
C TYR A 196 -14.16 -12.52 16.48
N ALA A 197 -15.13 -13.11 17.17
CA ALA A 197 -16.55 -12.76 17.02
C ALA A 197 -16.83 -11.28 17.33
N ARG A 198 -16.31 -10.77 18.45
CA ARG A 198 -16.42 -9.35 18.84
C ARG A 198 -15.84 -8.42 17.77
N GLY A 199 -14.70 -8.74 17.18
CA GLY A 199 -14.09 -7.95 16.12
C GLY A 199 -14.98 -7.85 14.87
N ARG A 200 -15.62 -8.94 14.47
CA ARG A 200 -16.58 -8.91 13.35
C ARG A 200 -17.80 -8.06 13.66
N ASP A 201 -18.32 -8.14 14.88
CA ASP A 201 -19.42 -7.30 15.33
C ASP A 201 -19.04 -5.81 15.38
N LEU A 202 -17.84 -5.47 15.86
CA LEU A 202 -17.31 -4.10 15.85
C LEU A 202 -17.23 -3.54 14.42
N TYR A 203 -16.67 -4.30 13.48
CA TYR A 203 -16.59 -3.90 12.07
C TYR A 203 -17.97 -3.69 11.44
N ARG A 204 -18.90 -4.63 11.67
CA ARG A 204 -20.29 -4.51 11.23
C ARG A 204 -20.97 -3.27 11.82
N LEU A 205 -20.78 -3.01 13.12
CA LEU A 205 -21.36 -1.86 13.82
C LEU A 205 -20.77 -0.52 13.32
N SER A 206 -19.48 -0.44 12.99
CA SER A 206 -18.86 0.79 12.46
C SER A 206 -19.40 1.23 11.08
N HIS A 207 -20.11 0.34 10.39
CA HIS A 207 -20.79 0.59 9.11
C HIS A 207 -22.31 0.78 9.27
N GLN A 208 -22.91 0.21 10.33
CA GLN A 208 -24.37 0.26 10.59
C GLN A 208 -24.79 1.39 11.53
N ARG A 209 -23.86 1.90 12.36
CA ARG A 209 -24.11 2.96 13.34
C ARG A 209 -23.62 4.30 12.82
N GLU A 210 -24.21 5.37 13.37
CA GLU A 210 -23.73 6.73 13.14
C GLU A 210 -22.29 6.86 13.64
N ARG A 211 -21.39 7.24 12.73
CA ARG A 211 -20.02 7.65 13.06
C ARG A 211 -20.08 9.07 13.60
N ARG A 212 -19.36 9.33 14.68
CA ARG A 212 -19.28 10.63 15.38
C ARG A 212 -17.83 11.04 15.59
N GLY A 213 -17.58 12.34 15.78
CA GLY A 213 -16.24 12.85 16.02
C GLY A 213 -15.77 12.48 17.41
N VAL A 214 -14.49 12.13 17.58
CA VAL A 214 -13.96 11.86 18.93
C VAL A 214 -13.85 13.17 19.71
N TYR A 215 -14.29 13.16 20.98
CA TYR A 215 -14.14 14.32 21.87
C TYR A 215 -12.66 14.66 22.08
N ALA A 216 -12.29 15.89 21.76
CA ALA A 216 -10.91 16.36 21.78
C ALA A 216 -10.26 16.26 23.17
N GLY A 217 -11.02 16.53 24.24
CA GLY A 217 -10.57 16.36 25.62
C GLY A 217 -10.39 14.89 26.01
N ARG A 218 -11.24 13.99 25.51
CA ARG A 218 -11.16 12.55 25.76
C ARG A 218 -9.93 11.93 25.07
N TRP A 219 -9.60 12.39 23.86
CA TRP A 219 -8.32 12.05 23.22
C TRP A 219 -7.13 12.59 24.01
N ALA A 220 -7.19 13.82 24.54
CA ALA A 220 -6.10 14.41 25.34
C ALA A 220 -5.75 13.56 26.58
N GLU A 221 -6.78 13.06 27.27
CA GLU A 221 -6.66 12.18 28.44
C GLU A 221 -5.97 10.85 28.08
N ARG A 222 -6.40 10.20 26.99
CA ARG A 222 -6.04 8.80 26.69
C ARG A 222 -4.85 8.62 25.78
N ARG A 223 -4.49 9.62 24.97
CA ARG A 223 -3.34 9.54 24.05
C ARG A 223 -2.04 9.17 24.76
N ARG A 224 -1.89 9.59 26.02
CA ARG A 224 -0.72 9.25 26.84
C ARG A 224 -0.63 7.76 27.14
N VAL A 225 -1.74 7.12 27.52
CA VAL A 225 -1.80 5.67 27.80
C VAL A 225 -1.47 4.87 26.55
N LEU A 226 -2.04 5.23 25.40
CA LEU A 226 -1.74 4.60 24.11
C LEU A 226 -0.28 4.82 23.68
N ALA A 227 0.30 5.99 23.95
CA ALA A 227 1.71 6.26 23.70
C ALA A 227 2.65 5.49 24.65
N GLU A 228 2.24 5.25 25.90
CA GLU A 228 2.97 4.41 26.87
C GLU A 228 2.92 2.93 26.46
N ASP A 229 1.77 2.41 26.04
CA ASP A 229 1.64 1.08 25.45
C ASP A 229 2.53 0.92 24.20
N ARG A 230 2.48 1.86 23.25
CA ARG A 230 3.39 1.87 22.08
C ARG A 230 4.87 1.87 22.48
N ARG A 231 5.27 2.65 23.50
CA ARG A 231 6.68 2.68 23.97
C ARG A 231 7.10 1.35 24.59
N ARG A 232 6.24 0.73 25.41
CA ARG A 232 6.46 -0.63 25.94
C ARG A 232 6.65 -1.63 24.79
N TRP A 233 5.75 -1.65 23.82
CA TRP A 233 5.86 -2.48 22.61
C TRP A 233 7.11 -2.20 21.76
N GLN A 234 7.54 -0.94 21.66
CA GLN A 234 8.79 -0.57 20.98
C GLN A 234 10.03 -1.06 21.75
N GLN A 235 10.02 -1.05 23.07
CA GLN A 235 11.09 -1.61 23.88
C GLN A 235 11.17 -3.12 23.71
N THR A 236 10.07 -3.86 23.88
CA THR A 236 10.14 -5.33 23.84
C THR A 236 10.55 -5.87 22.47
N ARG A 237 10.15 -5.19 21.38
CA ARG A 237 10.66 -5.48 20.02
C ARG A 237 12.18 -5.29 19.87
N ARG A 238 12.81 -4.40 20.66
CA ARG A 238 14.28 -4.24 20.73
C ARG A 238 14.98 -5.34 21.53
N GLU A 239 14.23 -6.13 22.29
CA GLU A 239 14.75 -7.24 23.09
C GLU A 239 14.48 -8.60 22.40
N ASN A 240 13.39 -8.72 21.62
CA ASN A 240 13.05 -9.92 20.86
C ASN A 240 13.88 -10.09 19.56
N ALA A 241 15.01 -10.79 19.66
CA ALA A 241 15.90 -11.10 18.53
C ALA A 241 15.25 -11.94 17.41
N ALA A 242 14.19 -12.71 17.68
CA ALA A 242 13.49 -13.49 16.65
C ALA A 242 12.60 -12.58 15.79
N TRP A 243 11.84 -11.68 16.41
CA TRP A 243 11.09 -10.63 15.73
C TRP A 243 12.02 -9.70 14.94
N GLN A 244 13.17 -9.31 15.48
CA GLN A 244 14.13 -8.45 14.76
C GLN A 244 14.63 -9.06 13.45
N ARG A 245 14.95 -10.36 13.43
CA ARG A 245 15.35 -11.05 12.19
C ARG A 245 14.20 -11.10 11.18
N TYR A 246 12.97 -11.30 11.66
CA TYR A 246 11.77 -11.25 10.81
C TYR A 246 11.57 -9.88 10.17
N HIS A 247 11.58 -8.84 11.01
CA HIS A 247 11.37 -7.46 10.64
C HIS A 247 12.48 -6.94 9.73
N ALA A 248 13.76 -7.20 10.01
CA ALA A 248 14.88 -6.73 9.20
C ALA A 248 14.80 -7.20 7.73
N ALA A 249 14.24 -8.38 7.47
CA ALA A 249 14.01 -8.88 6.10
C ALA A 249 12.87 -8.18 5.35
N ARG A 250 12.00 -7.43 6.06
CA ARG A 250 10.75 -6.82 5.55
C ARG A 250 10.64 -5.31 5.77
N ALA A 251 11.44 -4.73 6.68
CA ALA A 251 11.40 -3.35 7.13
C ALA A 251 11.34 -2.37 5.95
N ASP A 252 12.19 -2.58 4.96
CA ASP A 252 12.28 -1.79 3.73
C ASP A 252 10.96 -1.72 2.93
N ARG A 253 10.15 -2.80 2.95
CA ARG A 253 8.82 -2.87 2.32
C ARG A 253 7.77 -2.19 3.19
N ILE A 254 7.78 -2.50 4.49
CA ILE A 254 6.87 -1.96 5.51
C ILE A 254 7.01 -0.43 5.57
N ASP A 255 8.25 0.08 5.53
CA ASP A 255 8.56 1.50 5.56
C ASP A 255 8.20 2.25 4.28
N ARG A 256 8.11 1.56 3.15
CA ARG A 256 7.55 2.14 1.92
C ARG A 256 6.03 2.17 1.97
N HIS A 257 5.40 1.10 2.47
CA HIS A 257 3.95 0.98 2.60
C HIS A 257 3.37 2.06 3.52
N TRP A 258 3.87 2.14 4.76
CA TRP A 258 3.38 3.09 5.77
C TRP A 258 4.04 4.48 5.72
N ARG A 259 4.73 4.85 4.64
CA ARG A 259 5.41 6.15 4.57
C ARG A 259 4.43 7.31 4.58
N ASP A 260 3.45 7.26 3.69
CA ASP A 260 2.61 8.41 3.41
C ASP A 260 1.56 8.58 4.50
N GLU A 261 1.03 7.47 5.04
CA GLU A 261 0.25 7.42 6.28
C GLU A 261 1.01 8.08 7.45
N ARG A 262 2.30 7.76 7.68
CA ARG A 262 3.10 8.43 8.73
C ARG A 262 3.19 9.94 8.54
N VAL A 263 3.39 10.41 7.31
CA VAL A 263 3.49 11.86 7.04
C VAL A 263 2.15 12.55 7.30
N LEU A 264 1.05 11.93 6.87
CA LEU A 264 -0.33 12.40 7.10
C LEU A 264 -0.65 12.46 8.60
N ARG A 265 -0.42 11.37 9.32
CA ARG A 265 -0.73 11.22 10.75
C ARG A 265 0.13 12.12 11.63
N GLN A 266 1.42 12.29 11.31
CA GLN A 266 2.25 13.30 11.98
C GLN A 266 1.77 14.74 11.72
N ALA A 267 1.19 15.04 10.56
CA ALA A 267 0.60 16.35 10.30
C ALA A 267 -0.70 16.55 11.09
N GLU A 268 -1.52 15.51 11.24
CA GLU A 268 -2.73 15.51 12.08
C GLU A 268 -2.41 15.70 13.56
N ALA A 269 -1.45 14.94 14.10
CA ALA A 269 -0.96 15.10 15.47
C ALA A 269 -0.51 16.56 15.74
N ARG A 270 0.31 17.15 14.85
CA ARG A 270 0.73 18.56 14.96
C ARG A 270 -0.41 19.56 14.92
N ARG A 271 -1.44 19.34 14.08
CA ARG A 271 -2.64 20.22 14.05
C ARG A 271 -3.47 20.08 15.33
N TYR A 272 -3.62 18.86 15.83
CA TYR A 272 -4.27 18.60 17.11
C TYR A 272 -3.51 19.28 18.26
N ASP A 273 -2.20 19.12 18.36
CA ASP A 273 -1.38 19.75 19.41
C ASP A 273 -1.50 21.28 19.36
N ALA A 274 -1.45 21.88 18.17
CA ALA A 274 -1.62 23.33 18.00
C ALA A 274 -3.04 23.83 18.36
N TRP A 275 -4.06 22.97 18.32
CA TRP A 275 -5.42 23.30 18.75
C TRP A 275 -5.62 23.06 20.25
N ALA A 276 -5.09 21.95 20.79
CA ALA A 276 -5.06 21.64 22.21
C ALA A 276 -4.30 22.70 23.03
N ALA A 277 -3.16 23.19 22.52
CA ALA A 277 -2.39 24.29 23.13
C ALA A 277 -3.12 25.65 23.15
N ARG A 278 -4.29 25.75 22.51
CA ARG A 278 -5.19 26.92 22.55
C ARG A 278 -6.48 26.62 23.33
N ASP A 279 -6.49 25.57 24.15
CA ASP A 279 -7.65 25.06 24.90
C ASP A 279 -8.83 24.70 23.98
N PHE A 280 -8.52 24.14 22.81
CA PHE A 280 -9.49 23.78 21.76
C PHE A 280 -10.30 24.98 21.20
N ARG A 281 -9.77 26.20 21.32
CA ARG A 281 -10.37 27.43 20.76
C ARG A 281 -10.00 27.65 19.29
N GLY A 282 -10.93 28.25 18.56
CA GLY A 282 -10.83 28.49 17.11
C GLY A 282 -11.25 27.28 16.28
N ASP A 283 -10.94 27.32 14.98
CA ASP A 283 -11.38 26.30 14.02
C ASP A 283 -10.87 24.91 14.41
N ARG A 284 -11.80 23.94 14.37
CA ARG A 284 -11.50 22.54 14.62
C ARG A 284 -10.57 22.02 13.52
N PRO A 285 -9.47 21.34 13.84
CA PRO A 285 -8.57 20.81 12.84
C PRO A 285 -9.30 19.74 12.01
N THR A 286 -9.39 19.96 10.71
CA THR A 286 -9.80 18.91 9.78
C THR A 286 -8.71 17.83 9.74
N LEU A 287 -9.15 16.58 9.81
CA LEU A 287 -8.30 15.43 9.53
C LEU A 287 -8.05 15.43 8.01
N ILE A 288 -6.78 15.33 7.62
CA ILE A 288 -6.38 15.35 6.20
C ILE A 288 -6.82 14.04 5.53
N ALA A 289 -6.95 12.96 6.33
CA ALA A 289 -7.60 11.72 5.97
C ALA A 289 -8.83 11.91 5.07
N ALA A 290 -9.82 12.73 5.44
CA ALA A 290 -11.02 12.94 4.61
C ALA A 290 -10.67 13.47 3.20
N ALA A 291 -10.17 14.70 3.11
CA ALA A 291 -10.00 15.38 1.82
C ALA A 291 -8.95 14.73 0.91
N ALA A 292 -7.85 14.22 1.47
CA ALA A 292 -6.78 13.62 0.67
C ALA A 292 -7.06 12.16 0.26
N ARG A 293 -8.05 11.48 0.88
CA ARG A 293 -8.46 10.13 0.49
C ARG A 293 -9.47 10.12 -0.64
N ASP A 294 -10.36 11.11 -0.75
CA ASP A 294 -11.30 11.17 -1.89
C ASP A 294 -10.56 11.30 -3.23
N ASP A 295 -9.61 12.24 -3.31
CA ASP A 295 -8.71 12.40 -4.48
C ASP A 295 -7.90 11.12 -4.78
N ARG A 296 -7.43 10.41 -3.75
CA ARG A 296 -6.64 9.17 -3.93
C ARG A 296 -7.47 7.94 -4.23
N ASN A 297 -8.69 7.83 -3.69
CA ASN A 297 -9.62 6.75 -4.02
C ASN A 297 -9.99 6.83 -5.50
N ASN A 298 -10.27 8.04 -6.00
CA ASN A 298 -10.45 8.28 -7.43
C ASN A 298 -9.21 7.83 -8.23
N ALA A 299 -7.99 8.24 -7.82
CA ALA A 299 -6.76 7.81 -8.48
C ALA A 299 -6.45 6.30 -8.36
N LEU A 300 -6.93 5.61 -7.32
CA LEU A 300 -6.80 4.16 -7.14
C LEU A 300 -7.82 3.40 -8.01
N ILE A 301 -9.06 3.88 -8.10
CA ILE A 301 -10.09 3.38 -9.03
C ILE A 301 -9.57 3.50 -10.47
N GLU A 302 -9.01 4.64 -10.86
CA GLU A 302 -8.40 4.83 -12.17
C GLU A 302 -7.24 3.85 -12.44
N ARG A 303 -6.32 3.68 -11.47
CA ARG A 303 -5.21 2.71 -11.58
C ARG A 303 -5.71 1.27 -11.66
N ARG A 304 -6.75 0.91 -10.91
CA ARG A 304 -7.35 -0.43 -10.95
C ARG A 304 -7.97 -0.70 -12.32
N ALA A 305 -8.76 0.24 -12.83
CA ALA A 305 -9.31 0.18 -14.19
C ALA A 305 -8.19 0.14 -15.26
N GLU A 306 -7.06 0.80 -15.05
CA GLU A 306 -5.89 0.68 -15.94
C GLU A 306 -5.23 -0.71 -15.86
N GLN A 307 -5.04 -1.28 -14.67
CA GLN A 307 -4.50 -2.63 -14.50
C GLN A 307 -5.40 -3.70 -15.11
N GLU A 308 -6.72 -3.58 -14.95
CA GLU A 308 -7.72 -4.46 -15.54
C GLU A 308 -7.70 -4.35 -17.07
N ARG A 309 -7.60 -3.14 -17.64
CA ARG A 309 -7.37 -2.93 -19.08
C ARG A 309 -6.09 -3.63 -19.58
N ARG A 310 -4.96 -3.44 -18.89
CA ARG A 310 -3.68 -4.11 -19.21
C ARG A 310 -3.73 -5.64 -19.02
N TYR A 311 -4.57 -6.14 -18.11
CA TYR A 311 -4.78 -7.58 -17.93
C TYR A 311 -5.64 -8.16 -19.06
N ALA A 312 -6.75 -7.51 -19.41
CA ALA A 312 -7.60 -7.88 -20.54
C ALA A 312 -6.83 -7.85 -21.87
N GLU A 313 -5.96 -6.86 -22.07
CA GLU A 313 -5.05 -6.78 -23.23
C GLU A 313 -4.09 -7.98 -23.29
N ARG A 314 -3.42 -8.32 -22.17
CA ARG A 314 -2.56 -9.52 -22.10
C ARG A 314 -3.33 -10.81 -22.36
N GLN A 315 -4.56 -10.94 -21.88
CA GLN A 315 -5.41 -12.09 -22.17
C GLN A 315 -5.79 -12.16 -23.66
N ARG A 316 -6.14 -11.02 -24.29
CA ARG A 316 -6.36 -10.94 -25.74
C ARG A 316 -5.13 -11.40 -26.53
N LEU A 317 -3.94 -10.90 -26.19
CA LEU A 317 -2.67 -11.31 -26.83
C LEU A 317 -2.36 -12.80 -26.64
N LEU A 318 -2.67 -13.39 -25.49
CA LEU A 318 -2.51 -14.84 -25.25
C LEU A 318 -3.48 -15.67 -26.10
N VAL A 319 -4.74 -15.25 -26.20
CA VAL A 319 -5.76 -15.88 -27.06
C VAL A 319 -5.36 -15.78 -28.53
N GLU A 320 -4.94 -14.61 -29.00
CA GLU A 320 -4.46 -14.39 -30.36
C GLU A 320 -3.26 -15.28 -30.67
N ARG A 321 -2.26 -15.33 -29.78
CA ARG A 321 -1.08 -16.19 -29.95
C ARG A 321 -1.45 -17.68 -30.02
N ARG A 322 -2.45 -18.13 -29.25
CA ARG A 322 -3.00 -19.49 -29.34
C ARG A 322 -3.72 -19.72 -30.68
N GLN A 323 -4.49 -18.75 -31.17
CA GLN A 323 -5.14 -18.83 -32.49
C GLN A 323 -4.10 -18.91 -33.63
N GLN A 324 -3.05 -18.09 -33.59
CA GLN A 324 -1.94 -18.13 -34.54
C GLN A 324 -1.23 -19.51 -34.52
N GLN A 325 -1.00 -20.09 -33.33
CA GLN A 325 -0.44 -21.44 -33.20
C GLN A 325 -1.34 -22.52 -33.82
N VAL A 326 -2.65 -22.47 -33.57
CA VAL A 326 -3.62 -23.40 -34.17
C VAL A 326 -3.69 -23.24 -35.69
N ALA A 327 -3.64 -22.01 -36.21
CA ALA A 327 -3.59 -21.75 -37.65
C ALA A 327 -2.32 -22.33 -38.28
N ALA A 328 -1.15 -22.13 -37.67
CA ALA A 328 0.11 -22.71 -38.13
C ALA A 328 0.11 -24.25 -38.08
N GLN A 329 -0.47 -24.86 -37.04
CA GLN A 329 -0.66 -26.31 -36.96
C GLN A 329 -1.57 -26.83 -38.09
N ARG A 330 -2.70 -26.16 -38.37
CA ARG A 330 -3.58 -26.52 -39.49
C ARG A 330 -2.86 -26.42 -40.85
N GLN A 331 -2.09 -25.37 -41.10
CA GLN A 331 -1.29 -25.25 -42.32
C GLN A 331 -0.25 -26.36 -42.47
N ASN A 332 0.39 -26.77 -41.36
CA ASN A 332 1.37 -27.85 -41.37
C ASN A 332 0.72 -29.22 -41.60
N ALA A 333 -0.44 -29.49 -40.98
CA ALA A 333 -1.22 -30.69 -41.24
C ALA A 333 -1.70 -30.76 -42.72
N GLN A 334 -2.14 -29.64 -43.29
CA GLN A 334 -2.49 -29.55 -44.71
C GLN A 334 -1.29 -29.81 -45.64
N ARG A 335 -0.08 -29.33 -45.30
CA ARG A 335 1.16 -29.64 -46.04
C ARG A 335 1.47 -31.14 -45.99
N GLN A 336 1.47 -31.74 -44.79
CA GLN A 336 1.69 -33.19 -44.62
C GLN A 336 0.65 -34.02 -45.40
N GLN A 337 -0.61 -33.60 -45.43
CA GLN A 337 -1.65 -34.29 -46.20
C GLN A 337 -1.40 -34.19 -47.72
N ARG A 338 -0.95 -33.03 -48.22
CA ARG A 338 -0.57 -32.87 -49.64
C ARG A 338 0.66 -33.72 -50.01
N GLU A 339 1.67 -33.77 -49.15
CA GLU A 339 2.86 -34.61 -49.31
C GLU A 339 2.51 -36.10 -49.32
N ALA A 340 1.65 -36.55 -48.40
CA ALA A 340 1.16 -37.94 -48.37
C ALA A 340 0.35 -38.31 -49.62
N LEU A 341 -0.47 -37.38 -50.16
CA LEU A 341 -1.19 -37.58 -51.41
C LEU A 341 -0.27 -37.61 -52.64
N ALA A 342 0.81 -36.81 -52.63
CA ALA A 342 1.84 -36.87 -53.67
C ALA A 342 2.58 -38.21 -53.66
N GLY A 343 3.07 -38.67 -52.49
CA GLY A 343 3.74 -39.97 -52.36
C GLY A 343 2.86 -41.16 -52.76
N ARG A 344 1.54 -41.11 -52.48
CA ARG A 344 0.57 -42.09 -52.99
C ARG A 344 0.47 -42.07 -54.52
N ARG A 345 0.45 -40.89 -55.16
CA ARG A 345 0.43 -40.78 -56.62
C ARG A 345 1.67 -41.38 -57.27
N ASP A 346 2.85 -41.15 -56.70
CA ASP A 346 4.10 -41.74 -57.23
C ASP A 346 4.13 -43.26 -57.04
N THR A 347 3.69 -43.76 -55.88
CA THR A 347 3.53 -45.21 -55.67
C THR A 347 2.59 -45.86 -56.69
N ILE A 348 1.49 -45.19 -57.04
CA ILE A 348 0.55 -45.68 -58.08
C ILE A 348 1.20 -45.68 -59.48
N ARG A 349 2.02 -44.67 -59.81
CA ARG A 349 2.76 -44.61 -61.09
C ARG A 349 3.77 -45.74 -61.18
N ASP A 350 4.50 -46.03 -60.11
CA ASP A 350 5.50 -47.10 -60.11
C ASP A 350 4.84 -48.48 -60.19
N GLN A 351 3.74 -48.72 -59.45
CA GLN A 351 2.91 -49.92 -59.62
C GLN A 351 2.36 -50.08 -61.05
N GLN A 352 2.02 -48.99 -61.73
CA GLN A 352 1.61 -49.03 -63.15
C GLN A 352 2.78 -49.38 -64.07
N ARG A 353 3.98 -48.82 -63.83
CA ARG A 353 5.20 -49.18 -64.57
C ARG A 353 5.56 -50.65 -64.40
N ASP A 354 5.54 -51.16 -63.18
CA ASP A 354 5.83 -52.56 -62.86
C ASP A 354 4.84 -53.51 -63.57
N ARG A 355 3.54 -53.17 -63.57
CA ARG A 355 2.53 -53.93 -64.33
C ARG A 355 2.78 -53.92 -65.84
N ILE A 356 3.19 -52.79 -66.41
CA ILE A 356 3.53 -52.68 -67.84
C ILE A 356 4.77 -53.54 -68.15
N GLN A 357 5.81 -53.49 -67.32
CA GLN A 357 7.01 -54.31 -67.48
C GLN A 357 6.71 -55.81 -67.35
N ALA A 358 5.92 -56.22 -66.35
CA ALA A 358 5.50 -57.61 -66.18
C ALA A 358 4.70 -58.11 -67.40
N MET A 359 3.79 -57.31 -67.95
CA MET A 359 3.04 -57.65 -69.16
C MET A 359 3.97 -57.80 -70.39
N GLN A 360 4.99 -56.93 -70.53
CA GLN A 360 5.99 -57.05 -71.59
C GLN A 360 6.83 -58.33 -71.45
N GLN A 361 7.25 -58.68 -70.22
CA GLN A 361 7.97 -59.92 -69.94
C GLN A 361 7.12 -61.16 -70.26
N GLN A 362 5.83 -61.15 -69.91
CA GLN A 362 4.90 -62.25 -70.21
C GLN A 362 4.73 -62.44 -71.72
N ARG A 363 4.55 -61.36 -72.50
CA ARG A 363 4.49 -61.43 -73.98
C ARG A 363 5.80 -61.95 -74.58
N ALA A 364 6.95 -61.54 -74.04
CA ALA A 364 8.25 -62.05 -74.48
C ALA A 364 8.45 -63.54 -74.15
N ALA A 365 7.91 -64.02 -73.02
CA ALA A 365 7.92 -65.43 -72.64
C ALA A 365 7.03 -66.27 -73.58
N GLU A 366 5.81 -65.83 -73.87
CA GLU A 366 4.93 -66.50 -74.85
C GLU A 366 5.57 -66.59 -76.23
N GLN A 367 6.21 -65.53 -76.72
CA GLN A 367 6.90 -65.56 -78.01
C GLN A 367 8.02 -66.60 -78.04
N ARG A 368 8.81 -66.72 -76.96
CA ARG A 368 9.84 -67.77 -76.83
C ARG A 368 9.23 -69.18 -76.81
N GLN A 369 8.08 -69.35 -76.13
CA GLN A 369 7.38 -70.63 -76.08
C GLN A 369 6.88 -71.05 -77.47
N ARG A 370 6.19 -70.16 -78.21
CA ARG A 370 5.74 -70.44 -79.58
C ARG A 370 6.91 -70.76 -80.53
N GLN A 371 8.07 -70.11 -80.35
CA GLN A 371 9.30 -70.44 -81.09
C GLN A 371 9.87 -71.82 -80.72
N ALA A 372 9.76 -72.25 -79.46
CA ALA A 372 10.18 -73.57 -79.02
C ALA A 372 9.25 -74.68 -79.56
N GLU A 373 7.94 -74.46 -79.52
CA GLU A 373 6.91 -75.36 -80.09
C GLU A 373 7.09 -75.52 -81.61
N ALA A 374 7.32 -74.43 -82.34
CA ALA A 374 7.62 -74.49 -83.78
C ALA A 374 8.90 -75.31 -84.09
N ARG A 375 9.95 -75.19 -83.26
CA ARG A 375 11.17 -76.01 -83.38
C ARG A 375 10.91 -77.49 -83.07
N GLN A 376 10.04 -77.80 -82.11
CA GLN A 376 9.64 -79.18 -81.82
C GLN A 376 8.85 -79.81 -82.97
N ALA A 377 7.88 -79.10 -83.55
CA ALA A 377 7.15 -79.56 -84.74
C ALA A 377 8.11 -79.89 -85.90
N GLN A 378 9.08 -79.00 -86.16
CA GLN A 378 10.11 -79.22 -87.19
C GLN A 378 11.03 -80.42 -86.89
N GLN A 379 11.29 -80.73 -85.61
CA GLN A 379 12.02 -81.94 -85.22
C GLN A 379 11.18 -83.23 -85.38
N GLN A 380 9.88 -83.18 -85.09
CA GLN A 380 8.99 -84.32 -85.29
C GLN A 380 8.88 -84.69 -86.78
N GLN A 381 8.81 -83.68 -87.66
CA GLN A 381 8.86 -83.88 -89.12
C GLN A 381 10.13 -84.61 -89.58
N ARG A 382 11.30 -84.28 -89.02
CA ARG A 382 12.57 -84.99 -89.30
C ARG A 382 12.61 -86.41 -88.75
N ARG A 383 11.92 -86.70 -87.64
CA ARG A 383 11.83 -88.06 -87.07
C ARG A 383 10.96 -88.97 -87.92
N ALA A 384 9.87 -88.48 -88.51
CA ALA A 384 9.06 -89.24 -89.46
C ALA A 384 9.90 -89.72 -90.66
N THR A 385 10.71 -88.83 -91.26
CA THR A 385 11.60 -89.19 -92.40
C THR A 385 12.73 -90.16 -92.02
N GLN A 386 13.04 -90.35 -90.73
CA GLN A 386 14.01 -91.34 -90.25
C GLN A 386 13.40 -92.72 -90.02
N GLN A 387 12.08 -92.81 -89.77
CA GLN A 387 11.40 -94.07 -89.52
C GLN A 387 11.24 -94.94 -90.79
N ASP A 388 11.07 -94.32 -91.96
CA ASP A 388 11.05 -95.05 -93.25
C ASP A 388 12.38 -95.77 -93.55
N ARG A 389 13.51 -95.19 -93.14
CA ARG A 389 14.84 -95.81 -93.33
C ARG A 389 15.11 -96.97 -92.36
N GLN A 390 14.40 -97.06 -91.24
CA GLN A 390 14.58 -98.13 -90.25
C GLN A 390 13.85 -99.43 -90.61
N GLN A 391 12.91 -99.40 -91.57
CA GLN A 391 12.27 -100.63 -92.03
C GLN A 391 13.19 -101.53 -92.88
N ALA A 392 14.23 -100.97 -93.51
CA ALA A 392 15.22 -101.71 -94.30
C ALA A 392 16.24 -102.50 -93.45
N GLN A 393 16.30 -102.28 -92.13
CA GLN A 393 17.29 -102.91 -91.24
C GLN A 393 16.74 -104.12 -90.45
N ARG A 394 15.62 -104.71 -90.89
CA ARG A 394 15.01 -105.89 -90.22
C ARG A 394 15.78 -107.20 -90.44
N GLN A 395 16.68 -107.28 -91.42
CA GLN A 395 17.43 -108.51 -91.71
C GLN A 395 18.58 -108.80 -90.72
N ALA A 396 19.01 -107.82 -89.91
CA ALA A 396 20.09 -107.95 -88.94
C ALA A 396 19.59 -108.26 -87.51
N GLN A 397 18.65 -109.21 -87.38
CA GLN A 397 18.03 -109.58 -86.09
C GLN A 397 18.57 -110.86 -85.43
N VAL A 398 19.52 -111.58 -86.04
CA VAL A 398 20.08 -112.82 -85.46
C VAL A 398 21.09 -112.53 -84.34
N ASP A 399 21.93 -111.50 -84.46
CA ASP A 399 22.97 -111.17 -83.46
C ASP A 399 22.43 -110.55 -82.15
N ARG A 400 21.11 -110.33 -82.07
CA ARG A 400 20.49 -109.52 -81.01
C ARG A 400 20.41 -110.23 -79.64
N GLN A 401 20.75 -111.51 -79.54
CA GLN A 401 20.74 -112.25 -78.26
C GLN A 401 21.94 -111.97 -77.33
N GLN A 402 23.05 -111.39 -77.82
CA GLN A 402 24.17 -111.01 -76.93
C GLN A 402 24.02 -109.61 -76.30
N ALA A 403 23.15 -108.74 -76.83
CA ALA A 403 22.98 -107.37 -76.36
C ALA A 403 22.33 -107.25 -74.96
N LEU A 404 21.41 -108.16 -74.62
CA LEU A 404 20.61 -108.11 -73.38
C LEU A 404 21.44 -108.27 -72.09
N ARG A 405 22.70 -108.70 -72.18
CA ARG A 405 23.59 -108.83 -71.00
C ARG A 405 24.45 -107.58 -70.73
N GLN A 406 24.52 -106.62 -71.65
CA GLN A 406 25.22 -105.33 -71.43
C GLN A 406 24.28 -104.22 -70.90
N GLU A 407 22.98 -104.32 -71.13
CA GLU A 407 22.00 -103.29 -70.75
C GLU A 407 21.92 -103.12 -69.22
N GLN A 408 21.89 -104.24 -68.48
CA GLN A 408 21.84 -104.25 -67.01
C GLN A 408 23.07 -103.61 -66.30
N LEU A 409 24.20 -103.44 -67.01
CA LEU A 409 25.37 -102.73 -66.48
C LEU A 409 25.29 -101.21 -66.71
N ARG A 410 24.54 -100.74 -67.72
CA ARG A 410 24.37 -99.31 -68.01
C ARG A 410 23.44 -98.63 -67.01
N ASP A 411 22.36 -99.29 -66.60
CA ASP A 411 21.42 -98.75 -65.61
C ASP A 411 22.08 -98.50 -64.25
N ARG A 412 22.98 -99.40 -63.82
CA ARG A 412 23.77 -99.21 -62.59
C ARG A 412 24.73 -98.02 -62.66
N GLN A 413 25.31 -97.73 -63.83
CA GLN A 413 26.17 -96.55 -64.01
C GLN A 413 25.38 -95.23 -64.14
N GLN A 414 24.18 -95.26 -64.74
CA GLN A 414 23.32 -94.07 -64.79
C GLN A 414 22.79 -93.66 -63.41
N ALA A 415 22.42 -94.63 -62.57
CA ALA A 415 22.03 -94.36 -61.18
C ALA A 415 23.14 -93.65 -60.38
N GLN A 416 24.40 -94.06 -60.54
CA GLN A 416 25.54 -93.43 -59.87
C GLN A 416 25.86 -92.03 -60.39
N ARG A 417 25.74 -91.79 -61.72
CA ARG A 417 25.93 -90.45 -62.29
C ARG A 417 24.83 -89.47 -61.85
N LYS A 418 23.58 -89.92 -61.72
CA LYS A 418 22.49 -89.09 -61.21
C LYS A 418 22.76 -88.66 -59.76
N ALA A 419 23.14 -89.59 -58.89
CA ALA A 419 23.51 -89.29 -57.51
C ALA A 419 24.70 -88.30 -57.38
N GLN A 420 25.69 -88.36 -58.28
CA GLN A 420 26.79 -87.39 -58.32
C GLN A 420 26.36 -85.99 -58.81
N VAL A 421 25.46 -85.90 -59.78
CA VAL A 421 24.94 -84.60 -60.27
C VAL A 421 24.05 -83.95 -59.21
N ASP A 422 23.16 -84.71 -58.58
CA ASP A 422 22.29 -84.23 -57.50
C ASP A 422 23.13 -83.73 -56.30
N GLY A 423 24.21 -84.45 -55.96
CA GLY A 423 25.18 -84.02 -54.95
C GLY A 423 25.94 -82.73 -55.30
N GLN A 424 26.38 -82.56 -56.56
CA GLN A 424 27.02 -81.32 -57.01
C GLN A 424 26.04 -80.15 -57.08
N GLN A 425 24.76 -80.40 -57.39
CA GLN A 425 23.73 -79.36 -57.41
C GLN A 425 23.40 -78.90 -55.98
N ALA A 426 23.25 -79.83 -55.04
CA ALA A 426 23.06 -79.51 -53.61
C ALA A 426 24.23 -78.67 -53.05
N GLN A 427 25.47 -78.96 -53.43
CA GLN A 427 26.64 -78.15 -53.05
C GLN A 427 26.61 -76.73 -53.65
N ARG A 428 26.20 -76.57 -54.92
CA ARG A 428 26.04 -75.24 -55.54
C ARG A 428 24.92 -74.44 -54.88
N GLU A 429 23.80 -75.06 -54.56
CA GLU A 429 22.70 -74.41 -53.84
C GLU A 429 23.11 -73.97 -52.44
N ALA A 430 23.84 -74.82 -51.69
CA ALA A 430 24.41 -74.45 -50.39
C ALA A 430 25.38 -73.25 -50.50
N GLN A 431 26.25 -73.24 -51.52
CA GLN A 431 27.21 -72.17 -51.75
C GLN A 431 26.54 -70.85 -52.19
N VAL A 432 25.44 -70.92 -52.95
CA VAL A 432 24.60 -69.76 -53.28
C VAL A 432 23.87 -69.22 -52.05
N ARG A 433 23.33 -70.09 -51.18
CA ARG A 433 22.70 -69.67 -49.90
C ARG A 433 23.72 -68.97 -49.00
N GLN A 434 24.91 -69.53 -48.81
CA GLN A 434 25.98 -68.87 -48.05
C GLN A 434 26.37 -67.49 -48.61
N ARG A 435 26.47 -67.34 -49.95
CA ARG A 435 26.73 -66.04 -50.57
C ARG A 435 25.59 -65.03 -50.36
N ALA A 436 24.34 -65.49 -50.42
CA ALA A 436 23.17 -64.64 -50.17
C ALA A 436 23.08 -64.21 -48.70
N GLU A 437 23.40 -65.09 -47.75
CA GLU A 437 23.48 -64.77 -46.32
C GLU A 437 24.61 -63.78 -46.02
N ALA A 438 25.81 -64.00 -46.58
CA ALA A 438 26.93 -63.07 -46.45
C ALA A 438 26.59 -61.67 -47.01
N GLN A 439 25.91 -61.60 -48.17
CA GLN A 439 25.42 -60.32 -48.71
C GLN A 439 24.38 -59.65 -47.81
N ARG A 440 23.43 -60.41 -47.22
CA ARG A 440 22.45 -59.87 -46.28
C ARG A 440 23.12 -59.33 -45.01
N GLN A 441 24.09 -60.04 -44.45
CA GLN A 441 24.88 -59.57 -43.29
C GLN A 441 25.64 -58.29 -43.63
N GLN A 442 26.29 -58.22 -44.80
CA GLN A 442 27.03 -57.03 -45.23
C GLN A 442 26.10 -55.82 -45.50
N GLN A 443 24.89 -56.05 -46.01
CA GLN A 443 23.87 -55.00 -46.16
C GLN A 443 23.33 -54.53 -44.81
N ALA A 444 23.09 -55.44 -43.86
CA ALA A 444 22.66 -55.11 -42.50
C ALA A 444 23.71 -54.23 -41.79
N GLN A 445 24.98 -54.61 -41.84
CA GLN A 445 26.09 -53.83 -41.28
C GLN A 445 26.18 -52.42 -41.89
N ARG A 446 26.02 -52.28 -43.21
CA ARG A 446 25.98 -50.96 -43.88
C ARG A 446 24.77 -50.12 -43.47
N ALA A 447 23.61 -50.74 -43.27
CA ALA A 447 22.40 -50.07 -42.81
C ALA A 447 22.49 -49.64 -41.33
N GLU A 448 23.22 -50.39 -40.50
CA GLU A 448 23.48 -50.04 -39.11
C GLU A 448 24.51 -48.91 -38.99
N ALA A 449 25.62 -48.99 -39.73
CA ALA A 449 26.62 -47.93 -39.80
C ALA A 449 26.04 -46.59 -40.28
N SER A 450 25.14 -46.60 -41.26
CA SER A 450 24.48 -45.37 -41.73
C SER A 450 23.50 -44.78 -40.71
N ARG A 451 22.78 -45.63 -39.94
CA ARG A 451 21.95 -45.17 -38.80
C ARG A 451 22.80 -44.54 -37.70
N GLN A 452 23.93 -45.16 -37.34
CA GLN A 452 24.85 -44.62 -36.34
C GLN A 452 25.43 -43.26 -36.79
N ALA A 453 25.88 -43.15 -38.03
CA ALA A 453 26.35 -41.88 -38.60
C ALA A 453 25.26 -40.80 -38.59
N GLN A 454 24.02 -41.13 -38.94
CA GLN A 454 22.89 -40.19 -38.92
C GLN A 454 22.50 -39.77 -37.49
N GLN A 455 22.62 -40.66 -36.50
CA GLN A 455 22.44 -40.32 -35.09
C GLN A 455 23.52 -39.36 -34.58
N GLN A 456 24.80 -39.61 -34.92
CA GLN A 456 25.92 -38.73 -34.57
C GLN A 456 25.74 -37.33 -35.17
N GLN A 457 25.33 -37.22 -36.44
CA GLN A 457 25.05 -35.93 -37.09
C GLN A 457 23.91 -35.16 -36.39
N ARG A 458 22.83 -35.85 -35.99
CA ARG A 458 21.72 -35.22 -35.24
C ARG A 458 22.16 -34.75 -33.85
N ALA A 459 22.96 -35.55 -33.15
CA ALA A 459 23.51 -35.18 -31.84
C ALA A 459 24.41 -33.94 -31.94
N ALA A 460 25.31 -33.89 -32.92
CA ALA A 460 26.16 -32.74 -33.18
C ALA A 460 25.36 -31.46 -33.51
N ALA A 461 24.36 -31.56 -34.38
CA ALA A 461 23.49 -30.42 -34.72
C ALA A 461 22.68 -29.91 -33.50
N THR A 462 22.27 -30.81 -32.60
CA THR A 462 21.55 -30.46 -31.37
C THR A 462 22.49 -29.75 -30.38
N ALA A 463 23.70 -30.28 -30.18
CA ALA A 463 24.72 -29.66 -29.33
C ALA A 463 25.12 -28.26 -29.84
N GLN A 464 25.23 -28.07 -31.17
CA GLN A 464 25.53 -26.77 -31.76
C GLN A 464 24.41 -25.74 -31.51
N ARG A 465 23.13 -26.13 -31.64
CA ARG A 465 21.99 -25.26 -31.29
C ARG A 465 21.97 -24.90 -29.81
N GLN A 466 22.26 -25.86 -28.92
CA GLN A 466 22.32 -25.60 -27.48
C GLN A 466 23.42 -24.60 -27.12
N ARG A 467 24.61 -24.69 -27.73
CA ARG A 467 25.68 -23.68 -27.57
C ARG A 467 25.22 -22.30 -28.04
N GLN A 468 24.68 -22.18 -29.25
CA GLN A 468 24.16 -20.91 -29.78
C GLN A 468 23.07 -20.28 -28.87
N GLN A 469 22.20 -21.10 -28.28
CA GLN A 469 21.20 -20.63 -27.31
C GLN A 469 21.82 -20.16 -25.99
N ALA A 470 22.82 -20.89 -25.48
CA ALA A 470 23.55 -20.49 -24.27
C ALA A 470 24.32 -19.17 -24.48
N ASP A 471 24.99 -19.02 -25.62
CA ASP A 471 25.73 -17.80 -25.98
C ASP A 471 24.79 -16.60 -26.13
N ALA A 472 23.63 -16.78 -26.78
CA ALA A 472 22.61 -15.74 -26.90
C ALA A 472 22.03 -15.33 -25.53
N GLN A 473 21.77 -16.29 -24.63
CA GLN A 473 21.34 -16.00 -23.27
C GLN A 473 22.43 -15.29 -22.46
N ALA A 474 23.70 -15.66 -22.63
CA ALA A 474 24.83 -14.99 -21.98
C ALA A 474 24.99 -13.54 -22.47
N ALA A 475 24.82 -13.28 -23.77
CA ALA A 475 24.83 -11.93 -24.34
C ALA A 475 23.67 -11.07 -23.79
N ALA A 476 22.44 -11.60 -23.79
CA ALA A 476 21.28 -10.91 -23.25
C ALA A 476 21.42 -10.58 -21.75
N ARG A 477 22.03 -11.48 -20.95
CA ARG A 477 22.34 -11.22 -19.54
C ARG A 477 23.36 -10.09 -19.35
N ARG A 478 24.39 -10.00 -20.21
CA ARG A 478 25.36 -8.89 -20.18
C ARG A 478 24.68 -7.54 -20.48
N GLN A 479 23.93 -7.46 -21.58
CA GLN A 479 23.16 -6.25 -21.94
C GLN A 479 22.19 -5.82 -20.83
N ALA A 480 21.45 -6.75 -20.25
CA ALA A 480 20.56 -6.45 -19.13
C ALA A 480 21.31 -5.97 -17.87
N SER A 481 22.53 -6.47 -17.62
CA SER A 481 23.37 -6.01 -16.51
C SER A 481 23.93 -4.59 -16.75
N GLU A 482 24.33 -4.27 -17.99
CA GLU A 482 24.81 -2.95 -18.39
C GLU A 482 23.69 -1.91 -18.29
N GLN A 483 22.48 -2.22 -18.79
CA GLN A 483 21.30 -1.36 -18.65
C GLN A 483 20.94 -1.11 -17.17
N ARG A 484 21.03 -2.13 -16.31
CA ARG A 484 20.83 -1.95 -14.86
C ARG A 484 21.90 -1.05 -14.24
N GLN A 485 23.17 -1.19 -14.62
CA GLN A 485 24.23 -0.30 -14.14
C GLN A 485 24.03 1.15 -14.61
N GLN A 486 23.61 1.37 -15.85
CA GLN A 486 23.26 2.70 -16.36
C GLN A 486 22.08 3.32 -15.59
N ALA A 487 21.01 2.56 -15.36
CA ALA A 487 19.85 3.01 -14.58
C ALA A 487 20.22 3.37 -13.13
N VAL A 488 21.07 2.58 -12.48
CA VAL A 488 21.56 2.86 -11.12
C VAL A 488 22.42 4.13 -11.09
N ARG A 489 23.28 4.36 -12.10
CA ARG A 489 24.07 5.60 -12.22
C ARG A 489 23.17 6.83 -12.40
N ALA A 490 22.21 6.77 -13.34
CA ALA A 490 21.26 7.86 -13.56
C ALA A 490 20.42 8.17 -12.31
N GLN A 491 19.99 7.15 -11.57
CA GLN A 491 19.26 7.34 -10.30
C GLN A 491 20.17 7.94 -9.20
N ALA A 492 21.44 7.58 -9.15
CA ALA A 492 22.40 8.18 -8.22
C ALA A 492 22.66 9.66 -8.54
N GLU A 493 22.80 10.01 -9.82
CA GLU A 493 22.94 11.41 -10.28
C GLU A 493 21.70 12.25 -9.95
N GLN A 494 20.49 11.72 -10.16
CA GLN A 494 19.23 12.38 -9.76
C GLN A 494 19.14 12.60 -8.24
N ARG A 495 19.57 11.62 -7.42
CA ARG A 495 19.62 11.79 -5.96
C ARG A 495 20.66 12.84 -5.55
N ALA A 496 21.81 12.88 -6.22
CA ALA A 496 22.86 13.87 -5.96
C ALA A 496 22.42 15.30 -6.34
N SER A 497 21.69 15.48 -7.45
CA SER A 497 21.15 16.80 -7.84
C SER A 497 20.04 17.26 -6.90
N ALA A 498 19.11 16.37 -6.51
CA ALA A 498 18.07 16.68 -5.53
C ALA A 498 18.66 17.06 -4.16
N ALA A 499 19.68 16.34 -3.68
CA ALA A 499 20.38 16.67 -2.44
C ALA A 499 21.05 18.05 -2.50
N ARG A 500 21.72 18.40 -3.61
CA ARG A 500 22.31 19.73 -3.84
C ARG A 500 21.25 20.83 -3.82
N ALA A 501 20.11 20.64 -4.48
CA ALA A 501 19.00 21.59 -4.48
C ALA A 501 18.45 21.80 -3.05
N GLN A 502 18.25 20.72 -2.29
CA GLN A 502 17.79 20.81 -0.90
C GLN A 502 18.80 21.52 0.01
N THR A 503 20.12 21.33 -0.21
CA THR A 503 21.16 22.07 0.51
C THR A 503 21.14 23.56 0.18
N GLN A 504 20.99 23.93 -1.09
CA GLN A 504 20.87 25.34 -1.51
C GLN A 504 19.64 26.01 -0.89
N GLU A 505 18.50 25.32 -0.86
CA GLU A 505 17.27 25.86 -0.28
C GLU A 505 17.38 26.05 1.24
N ARG A 506 17.97 25.07 1.96
CA ARG A 506 18.28 25.24 3.39
C ARG A 506 19.21 26.43 3.66
N ALA A 507 20.20 26.68 2.79
CA ALA A 507 21.09 27.83 2.91
C ALA A 507 20.34 29.15 2.71
N ARG A 508 19.42 29.22 1.74
CA ARG A 508 18.55 30.40 1.51
C ARG A 508 17.64 30.69 2.70
N VAL A 509 16.96 29.68 3.23
CA VAL A 509 16.08 29.82 4.40
C VAL A 509 16.88 30.27 5.63
N GLN A 510 18.08 29.72 5.87
CA GLN A 510 18.97 30.18 6.94
C GLN A 510 19.44 31.63 6.74
N GLN A 511 19.71 32.05 5.50
CA GLN A 511 20.10 33.43 5.20
C GLN A 511 18.94 34.42 5.41
N GLN A 512 17.71 34.05 5.03
CA GLN A 512 16.51 34.83 5.29
C GLN A 512 16.25 34.96 6.80
N ALA A 513 16.26 33.86 7.55
CA ALA A 513 16.06 33.88 9.00
C ALA A 513 17.10 34.76 9.73
N ARG A 514 18.38 34.76 9.29
CA ARG A 514 19.42 35.65 9.81
C ARG A 514 19.12 37.13 9.49
N ALA A 515 18.64 37.44 8.29
CA ALA A 515 18.28 38.80 7.91
C ALA A 515 17.06 39.32 8.69
N GLU A 516 16.05 38.47 8.93
CA GLU A 516 14.90 38.78 9.77
C GLU A 516 15.30 39.01 11.23
N GLN A 517 16.15 38.14 11.79
CA GLN A 517 16.69 38.31 13.15
C GLN A 517 17.47 39.63 13.30
N GLN A 518 18.26 40.01 12.29
CA GLN A 518 18.96 41.31 12.28
C GLN A 518 17.99 42.49 12.22
N ARG A 519 16.92 42.42 11.41
CA ARG A 519 15.87 43.46 11.36
C ARG A 519 15.13 43.61 12.69
N ALA A 520 14.75 42.50 13.32
CA ALA A 520 14.11 42.50 14.63
C ALA A 520 15.03 43.11 15.72
N GLN A 521 16.33 42.78 15.70
CA GLN A 521 17.30 43.41 16.61
C GLN A 521 17.48 44.91 16.37
N GLN A 522 17.43 45.37 15.12
CA GLN A 522 17.48 46.80 14.79
C GLN A 522 16.22 47.55 15.26
N GLN A 523 15.04 46.95 15.09
CA GLN A 523 13.77 47.49 15.57
C GLN A 523 13.75 47.61 17.11
N ALA A 524 14.11 46.54 17.83
CA ALA A 524 14.18 46.56 19.30
C ALA A 524 15.15 47.63 19.84
N ARG A 525 16.31 47.82 19.17
CA ARG A 525 17.26 48.89 19.53
C ARG A 525 16.69 50.29 19.25
N ALA A 526 15.94 50.46 18.17
CA ALA A 526 15.28 51.73 17.85
C ALA A 526 14.18 52.07 18.86
N GLU A 527 13.37 51.09 19.28
CA GLU A 527 12.35 51.24 20.32
C GLU A 527 12.97 51.60 21.68
N GLN A 528 14.02 50.89 22.11
CA GLN A 528 14.77 51.23 23.33
C GLN A 528 15.35 52.65 23.28
N ALA A 529 15.89 53.08 22.13
CA ALA A 529 16.40 54.44 21.97
C ALA A 529 15.29 55.50 22.00
N GLN A 530 14.08 55.19 21.53
CA GLN A 530 12.91 56.07 21.65
C GLN A 530 12.41 56.16 23.10
N GLN A 531 12.34 55.04 23.81
CA GLN A 531 11.95 55.00 25.23
C GLN A 531 12.92 55.82 26.09
N ALA A 532 14.23 55.60 25.94
CA ALA A 532 15.26 56.37 26.67
C ALA A 532 15.17 57.89 26.39
N ARG A 533 14.87 58.29 25.14
CA ARG A 533 14.64 59.71 24.79
C ARG A 533 13.37 60.27 25.45
N ALA A 534 12.28 59.50 25.49
CA ALA A 534 11.04 59.92 26.14
C ALA A 534 11.21 60.06 27.66
N GLU A 535 11.94 59.15 28.30
CA GLU A 535 12.30 59.25 29.72
C GLU A 535 13.20 60.47 30.00
N GLN A 536 14.22 60.72 29.17
CA GLN A 536 15.06 61.90 29.28
C GLN A 536 14.28 63.21 29.09
N GLN A 537 13.27 63.24 28.21
CA GLN A 537 12.38 64.40 28.08
C GLN A 537 11.49 64.59 29.31
N ARG A 538 10.95 63.50 29.88
CA ARG A 538 10.14 63.57 31.12
C ARG A 538 10.95 64.08 32.31
N SER A 539 12.18 63.60 32.51
CA SER A 539 13.04 64.07 33.61
C SER A 539 13.45 65.53 33.43
N GLN A 540 13.75 65.98 32.20
CA GLN A 540 13.98 67.41 31.91
C GLN A 540 12.74 68.28 32.17
N GLN A 541 11.53 67.79 31.85
CA GLN A 541 10.29 68.51 32.16
C GLN A 541 10.04 68.60 33.67
N GLN A 542 10.28 67.52 34.42
CA GLN A 542 10.18 67.50 35.89
C GLN A 542 11.17 68.50 36.53
N ALA A 543 12.45 68.45 36.15
CA ALA A 543 13.46 69.37 36.66
C ALA A 543 13.13 70.85 36.38
N ARG A 544 12.57 71.16 35.19
CA ARG A 544 12.08 72.53 34.87
C ARG A 544 10.89 72.93 35.73
N ALA A 545 9.94 72.02 35.99
CA ALA A 545 8.79 72.29 36.84
C ALA A 545 9.20 72.52 38.31
N GLU A 546 10.16 71.76 38.81
CA GLU A 546 10.75 71.94 40.14
C GLU A 546 11.51 73.28 40.25
N GLN A 547 12.32 73.63 39.26
CA GLN A 547 13.01 74.91 39.21
C GLN A 547 12.02 76.09 39.19
N GLN A 548 10.92 75.99 38.45
CA GLN A 548 9.84 76.99 38.45
C GLN A 548 9.15 77.10 39.81
N ARG A 549 8.86 75.97 40.48
CA ARG A 549 8.29 75.96 41.85
C ARG A 549 9.22 76.63 42.85
N ALA A 550 10.51 76.31 42.83
CA ALA A 550 11.52 76.94 43.69
C ALA A 550 11.62 78.45 43.45
N GLN A 551 11.59 78.90 42.19
CA GLN A 551 11.55 80.34 41.86
C GLN A 551 10.27 81.03 42.34
N GLN A 552 9.12 80.37 42.27
CA GLN A 552 7.85 80.90 42.78
C GLN A 552 7.87 81.02 44.32
N GLN A 553 8.42 80.02 45.01
CA GLN A 553 8.60 80.04 46.46
C GLN A 553 9.53 81.18 46.89
N ALA A 554 10.71 81.31 46.29
CA ALA A 554 11.65 82.39 46.59
C ALA A 554 11.04 83.78 46.35
N ARG A 555 10.25 83.96 45.28
CA ARG A 555 9.51 85.22 45.03
C ARG A 555 8.41 85.48 46.07
N ALA A 556 7.71 84.44 46.52
CA ALA A 556 6.70 84.56 47.56
C ALA A 556 7.32 84.93 48.91
N GLU A 557 8.47 84.34 49.27
CA GLU A 557 9.24 84.67 50.47
C GLU A 557 9.76 86.11 50.43
N GLN A 558 10.36 86.55 49.32
CA GLN A 558 10.77 87.94 49.13
C GLN A 558 9.59 88.92 49.25
N ALA A 559 8.43 88.58 48.68
CA ALA A 559 7.23 89.40 48.80
C ALA A 559 6.67 89.45 50.24
N GLN A 560 6.81 88.36 51.02
CA GLN A 560 6.47 88.34 52.44
C GLN A 560 7.44 89.18 53.28
N GLN A 561 8.75 89.07 53.02
CA GLN A 561 9.78 89.88 53.68
C GLN A 561 9.56 91.38 53.42
N ALA A 562 9.36 91.79 52.17
CA ALA A 562 9.08 93.18 51.80
C ALA A 562 7.79 93.71 52.47
N ARG A 563 6.74 92.88 52.57
CA ARG A 563 5.52 93.24 53.32
C ARG A 563 5.77 93.38 54.82
N ALA A 564 6.58 92.51 55.41
CA ALA A 564 6.94 92.58 56.83
C ALA A 564 7.79 93.83 57.15
N GLU A 565 8.73 94.19 56.28
CA GLU A 565 9.51 95.43 56.38
C GLU A 565 8.62 96.67 56.22
N GLN A 566 7.71 96.68 55.24
CA GLN A 566 6.73 97.76 55.06
C GLN A 566 5.80 97.90 56.27
N GLN A 567 5.39 96.80 56.91
CA GLN A 567 4.63 96.84 58.16
C GLN A 567 5.45 97.38 59.32
N ARG A 568 6.73 97.00 59.44
CA ARG A 568 7.64 97.52 60.48
C ARG A 568 7.87 99.03 60.32
N SER A 569 8.11 99.53 59.11
CA SER A 569 8.29 100.97 58.88
C SER A 569 7.01 101.76 59.13
N GLN A 570 5.83 101.23 58.76
CA GLN A 570 4.54 101.82 59.14
C GLN A 570 4.32 101.84 60.66
N GLN A 571 4.72 100.79 61.39
CA GLN A 571 4.63 100.75 62.85
C GLN A 571 5.58 101.76 63.50
N GLN A 572 6.81 101.90 62.99
CA GLN A 572 7.78 102.89 63.45
C GLN A 572 7.26 104.32 63.21
N ALA A 573 6.79 104.64 62.00
CA ALA A 573 6.21 105.95 61.69
C ALA A 573 4.99 106.29 62.58
N ARG A 574 4.12 105.31 62.87
CA ARG A 574 3.01 105.48 63.83
C ARG A 574 3.51 105.73 65.26
N ALA A 575 4.54 105.01 65.70
CA ALA A 575 5.13 105.20 67.03
C ALA A 575 5.81 106.57 67.18
N GLU A 576 6.50 107.05 66.13
CA GLU A 576 7.06 108.40 66.07
C GLU A 576 5.97 109.47 66.08
N GLN A 577 4.91 109.30 65.28
CA GLN A 577 3.77 110.21 65.28
C GLN A 577 3.07 110.27 66.66
N GLN A 578 2.95 109.13 67.36
CA GLN A 578 2.44 109.07 68.73
C GLN A 578 3.38 109.77 69.73
N ARG A 579 4.70 109.58 69.60
CA ARG A 579 5.70 110.30 70.44
C ARG A 579 5.63 111.81 70.23
N ALA A 580 5.56 112.27 68.98
CA ALA A 580 5.40 113.69 68.66
C ALA A 580 4.08 114.27 69.23
N GLN A 581 2.97 113.53 69.14
CA GLN A 581 1.71 113.94 69.78
C GLN A 581 1.80 113.97 71.31
N GLN A 582 2.52 113.03 71.94
CA GLN A 582 2.75 113.03 73.39
C GLN A 582 3.64 114.21 73.82
N GLN A 583 4.68 114.54 73.05
CA GLN A 583 5.54 115.70 73.28
C GLN A 583 4.74 117.00 73.15
N ALA A 584 3.98 117.19 72.07
CA ALA A 584 3.12 118.37 71.91
C ALA A 584 2.08 118.52 73.03
N ARG A 585 1.49 117.42 73.52
CA ARG A 585 0.61 117.43 74.69
C ARG A 585 1.35 117.75 75.99
N ALA A 586 2.58 117.28 76.15
CA ALA A 586 3.41 117.61 77.32
C ALA A 586 3.82 119.09 77.32
N GLU A 587 4.17 119.66 76.17
CA GLU A 587 4.46 121.08 75.98
C GLU A 587 3.22 121.95 76.26
N GLN A 588 2.05 121.59 75.72
CA GLN A 588 0.78 122.25 76.05
C GLN A 588 0.47 122.18 77.55
N ALA A 589 0.71 121.02 78.21
CA ALA A 589 0.52 120.88 79.64
C ALA A 589 1.54 121.70 80.46
N GLN A 590 2.78 121.87 79.99
CA GLN A 590 3.77 122.75 80.60
C GLN A 590 3.39 124.23 80.43
N GLN A 591 2.93 124.65 79.25
CA GLN A 591 2.43 126.01 79.00
C GLN A 591 1.21 126.32 79.88
N ALA A 592 0.25 125.41 79.99
CA ALA A 592 -0.91 125.55 80.88
C ALA A 592 -0.49 125.64 82.36
N ARG A 593 0.52 124.87 82.79
CA ARG A 593 1.10 124.98 84.15
C ARG A 593 1.81 126.31 84.38
N ALA A 594 2.56 126.81 83.40
CA ALA A 594 3.21 128.12 83.47
C ALA A 594 2.18 129.25 83.57
N GLN A 595 1.13 129.23 82.74
CA GLN A 595 0.00 130.17 82.83
C GLN A 595 -0.72 130.09 84.18
N ALA A 596 -0.95 128.88 84.71
CA ALA A 596 -1.56 128.71 86.03
C ALA A 596 -0.65 129.19 87.19
N GLN A 597 0.67 129.06 87.06
CA GLN A 597 1.63 129.63 88.01
C GLN A 597 1.68 131.17 87.91
N GLN A 598 1.62 131.72 86.70
CA GLN A 598 1.58 133.17 86.45
C GLN A 598 0.29 133.79 87.01
N ALA A 599 -0.87 133.16 86.78
CA ALA A 599 -2.14 133.55 87.38
C ALA A 599 -2.13 133.43 88.92
N ARG A 600 -1.46 132.42 89.49
CA ARG A 600 -1.23 132.33 90.95
C ARG A 600 -0.32 133.43 91.47
N ALA A 601 0.74 133.79 90.74
CA ALA A 601 1.63 134.88 91.10
C ALA A 601 0.90 136.23 91.07
N GLU A 602 0.08 136.48 90.06
CA GLU A 602 -0.80 137.66 89.98
C GLU A 602 -1.84 137.69 91.10
N ALA A 603 -2.47 136.57 91.41
CA ALA A 603 -3.40 136.47 92.54
C ALA A 603 -2.70 136.75 93.90
N GLN A 604 -1.46 136.26 94.08
CA GLN A 604 -0.66 136.55 95.27
C GLN A 604 -0.14 138.00 95.30
N ALA A 605 0.14 138.61 94.15
CA ALA A 605 0.48 140.03 94.06
C ALA A 605 -0.71 140.92 94.43
N ARG A 606 -1.92 140.62 93.92
CA ARG A 606 -3.18 141.29 94.30
C ARG A 606 -3.48 141.10 95.79
N ALA A 607 -3.26 139.90 96.34
CA ALA A 607 -3.43 139.62 97.77
C ALA A 607 -2.40 140.35 98.68
N ARG A 608 -1.21 140.70 98.15
CA ARG A 608 -0.23 141.55 98.84
C ARG A 608 -0.58 143.03 98.75
N GLN A 609 -1.05 143.51 97.59
CA GLN A 609 -1.55 144.88 97.44
C GLN A 609 -2.77 145.16 98.34
N ALA A 610 -3.66 144.18 98.53
CA ALA A 610 -4.79 144.28 99.46
C ALA A 610 -4.42 144.31 100.96
N ARG A 611 -3.13 144.25 101.32
CA ARG A 611 -2.65 144.36 102.72
C ARG A 611 -1.83 145.63 102.99
N GLN A 612 -1.78 146.58 102.06
CA GLN A 612 -1.05 147.85 102.20
C GLN A 612 -1.91 149.05 101.78
N ALA A 613 -3.04 149.25 102.46
CA ALA A 613 -3.80 150.50 102.46
C ALA A 613 -4.49 150.68 103.83
N PRO A 614 -4.12 151.71 104.63
CA PRO A 614 -4.79 152.03 105.89
C PRO A 614 -5.90 153.10 105.71
N ASN A 615 -7.00 152.93 106.47
CA ASN A 615 -8.19 153.80 106.58
C ASN A 615 -8.99 154.04 105.29
#